data_AF-C4RI59-F1
#
_entry.id   AF-C4RI59-F1
#
_cell.length_a   1.000
_cell.length_b   1.000
_cell.length_c   1.000
_cell.angle_alpha   90.00
_cell.angle_beta   90.00
_cell.angle_gamma   90.00
#
_symmetry.space_group_name_H-M   'P 1'
#
loop_
_entity.id
_entity.type
_entity.pdbx_description
1 polymer ?
#
loop_
_entity_poly.entity_id
_entity_poly.type
_entity_poly.pdbx_seq_one_letter_code
_entity_poly.pdbx_strand_id
1 'polypeptide(L)'
;MLIAIGAGIGLGIVASIAAAIASPREAGRTDERDRQIHRLGEHVGFYVMSIATIVPLALAMAEAAHFWIANSLYLAFVLASVASSIKKIVSYRRGI
;
A
#
# COMPACT_ATOMS: atom_id res chain seq x y z
N MET A 1 16.97 3.64 -5.01
CA MET A 1 16.22 2.90 -3.98
C MET A 1 16.06 3.67 -2.68
N LEU A 2 17.13 4.11 -1.99
CA LEU A 2 17.01 4.87 -0.72
C LEU A 2 16.19 6.16 -0.85
N ILE A 3 16.42 6.94 -1.91
CA ILE A 3 15.61 8.15 -2.19
C ILE A 3 14.14 7.80 -2.43
N ALA A 4 13.86 6.71 -3.14
CA ALA A 4 12.48 6.28 -3.42
C ALA A 4 11.77 5.82 -2.14
N ILE A 5 12.44 5.04 -1.29
CA ILE A 5 11.94 4.63 0.03
C ILE A 5 11.67 5.87 0.88
N GLY A 6 12.65 6.79 0.98
CA GLY A 6 12.52 8.02 1.75
C GLY A 6 11.38 8.91 1.23
N ALA A 7 11.26 9.09 -0.08
CA ALA A 7 10.18 9.83 -0.72
C ALA A 7 8.82 9.17 -0.47
N GLY A 8 8.72 7.84 -0.56
CA GLY A 8 7.49 7.11 -0.29
C GLY A 8 7.02 7.26 1.16
N ILE A 9 7.93 7.12 2.12
CA ILE A 9 7.65 7.34 3.55
C ILE A 9 7.24 8.80 3.78
N GLY A 10 8.02 9.75 3.26
CA GLY A 10 7.73 11.18 3.39
C GLY A 10 6.37 11.57 2.82
N LEU A 11 6.06 11.14 1.59
CA LEU A 11 4.76 11.37 0.96
C LEU A 11 3.62 10.72 1.74
N GLY A 12 3.80 9.51 2.26
CA GLY A 12 2.79 8.83 3.07
C GLY A 12 2.46 9.58 4.38
N ILE A 13 3.49 10.10 5.04
CA ILE A 13 3.35 10.93 6.24
C ILE A 13 2.63 12.24 5.89
N VAL A 14 3.10 12.97 4.88
CA VAL A 14 2.50 14.24 4.45
C VAL A 14 1.05 14.04 4.03
N ALA A 15 0.74 12.97 3.30
CA ALA A 15 -0.63 12.64 2.90
C ALA A 15 -1.53 12.33 4.11
N SER A 16 -1.04 11.57 5.09
CA SER A 16 -1.78 11.30 6.33
C SER A 16 -2.06 12.58 7.12
N ILE A 17 -1.07 13.47 7.24
CA ILE A 17 -1.22 14.76 7.92
C ILE A 17 -2.24 15.64 7.17
N ALA A 18 -2.11 15.76 5.84
CA ALA A 18 -3.03 16.54 5.02
C ALA A 18 -4.48 16.02 5.12
N ALA A 19 -4.66 14.69 5.13
CA ALA A 19 -5.96 14.07 5.31
C ALA A 19 -6.57 14.37 6.69
N ALA A 20 -5.78 14.29 7.75
CA ALA A 20 -6.21 14.62 9.11
C ALA A 20 -6.63 16.09 9.26
N ILE A 21 -5.90 17.01 8.61
CA ILE A 21 -6.25 18.44 8.60
C ILE A 21 -7.55 18.68 7.82
N ALA A 22 -7.74 17.98 6.70
CA ALA A 22 -8.91 18.17 5.83
C ALA A 22 -10.23 17.61 6.39
N SER A 23 -10.19 16.57 7.25
CA SER A 23 -11.38 15.98 7.88
C SER A 23 -11.30 15.93 9.42
N PRO A 24 -11.40 17.07 10.14
CA PRO A 24 -11.34 17.09 11.61
C PRO A 24 -12.59 16.49 12.28
N ARG A 25 -13.72 16.40 11.56
CA ARG A 25 -15.04 16.02 12.09
C ARG A 25 -15.23 14.51 12.29
N GLU A 26 -14.36 13.68 11.70
CA GLU A 26 -14.38 12.21 11.84
C GLU A 26 -13.46 11.71 12.96
N ALA A 27 -12.77 12.61 13.68
CA ALA A 27 -11.86 12.28 14.77
C ALA A 27 -12.62 11.70 15.97
N GLY A 28 -12.80 10.37 16.01
CA GLY A 28 -13.20 9.63 17.22
C GLY A 28 -14.34 8.63 17.08
N ARG A 29 -14.99 8.48 15.92
CA ARG A 29 -16.00 7.43 15.69
C ARG A 29 -15.45 6.38 14.74
N THR A 30 -14.76 5.38 15.31
CA THR A 30 -14.42 4.15 14.59
C THR A 30 -15.71 3.37 14.35
N ASP A 31 -16.38 3.64 13.23
CA ASP A 31 -17.54 2.86 12.83
C ASP A 31 -17.07 1.44 12.45
N GLU A 32 -17.88 0.42 12.70
CA GLU A 32 -17.60 -0.95 12.26
C GLU A 32 -17.32 -1.02 10.76
N ARG A 33 -17.90 -0.07 10.01
CA ARG A 33 -17.65 0.17 8.59
C ARG A 33 -16.19 0.46 8.26
N ASP A 34 -15.52 1.34 8.98
CA ASP A 34 -14.11 1.68 8.71
C ASP A 34 -13.20 0.49 8.95
N ARG A 35 -13.53 -0.33 9.95
CA ARG A 35 -12.81 -1.56 10.25
C ARG A 35 -12.97 -2.60 9.15
N GLN A 36 -14.16 -2.69 8.55
CA GLN A 36 -14.41 -3.57 7.39
C GLN A 36 -13.67 -3.07 6.14
N ILE A 37 -13.76 -1.77 5.83
CA ILE A 37 -13.05 -1.15 4.70
C ILE A 37 -11.54 -1.36 4.84
N HIS A 38 -11.00 -1.16 6.04
CA HIS A 38 -9.58 -1.38 6.29
C HIS A 38 -9.19 -2.83 6.00
N ARG A 39 -9.94 -3.81 6.55
CA ARG A 39 -9.70 -5.23 6.27
C ARG A 39 -9.76 -5.55 4.78
N LEU A 40 -10.76 -5.06 4.05
CA LEU A 40 -10.90 -5.31 2.61
C LEU A 40 -9.71 -4.75 1.81
N GLY A 41 -9.25 -3.55 2.18
CA GLY A 41 -8.04 -2.97 1.59
C GLY A 41 -6.80 -3.83 1.86
N GLU A 42 -6.61 -4.27 3.11
CA GLU A 42 -5.48 -5.12 3.49
C GLU A 42 -5.49 -6.47 2.76
N HIS A 43 -6.66 -7.11 2.59
CA HIS A 43 -6.76 -8.36 1.83
C HIS A 43 -6.31 -8.16 0.38
N VAL A 44 -6.74 -7.08 -0.26
CA VAL A 44 -6.36 -6.81 -1.65
C VAL A 44 -4.87 -6.49 -1.75
N GLY A 45 -4.34 -5.69 -0.83
CA GLY A 45 -2.89 -5.45 -0.75
C GLY A 45 -2.10 -6.75 -0.58
N PHE A 46 -2.56 -7.64 0.32
CA PHE A 46 -1.95 -8.94 0.56
C PHE A 46 -1.94 -9.83 -0.68
N TYR A 47 -3.08 -9.95 -1.39
CA TYR A 47 -3.14 -10.74 -2.62
C TYR A 47 -2.25 -10.17 -3.73
N VAL A 48 -2.24 -8.85 -3.91
CA VAL A 48 -1.37 -8.18 -4.89
C VAL A 48 0.10 -8.42 -4.55
N MET A 49 0.49 -8.27 -3.28
CA MET A 49 1.87 -8.56 -2.84
C MET A 49 2.24 -10.03 -3.07
N SER A 50 1.35 -10.95 -2.71
CA SER A 50 1.58 -12.40 -2.84
C SER A 50 1.87 -12.79 -4.28
N ILE A 51 1.11 -12.25 -5.23
CA ILE A 51 1.31 -12.50 -6.67
C ILE A 51 2.57 -11.77 -7.17
N ALA A 52 2.75 -10.49 -6.80
CA ALA A 52 3.87 -9.69 -7.29
C ALA A 52 5.24 -10.20 -6.81
N THR A 53 5.31 -10.85 -5.64
CA THR A 53 6.55 -11.42 -5.08
C THR A 53 7.10 -12.60 -5.89
N ILE A 54 6.31 -13.18 -6.80
CA ILE A 54 6.79 -14.22 -7.73
C ILE A 54 7.93 -13.67 -8.62
N VAL A 55 7.90 -12.37 -8.96
CA VAL A 55 8.92 -11.74 -9.81
C VAL A 55 10.31 -11.70 -9.15
N PRO A 56 10.51 -11.10 -7.97
CA PRO A 56 11.81 -11.13 -7.29
C PRO A 56 12.27 -12.55 -6.96
N LEU A 57 11.34 -13.49 -6.68
CA LEU A 57 11.69 -14.90 -6.47
C LEU A 57 12.27 -15.54 -7.74
N ALA A 58 11.63 -15.35 -8.90
CA ALA A 58 12.14 -15.83 -10.18
C ALA A 58 13.50 -15.20 -10.51
N LEU A 59 13.69 -13.91 -10.23
CA LEU A 59 14.98 -13.23 -10.40
C LEU A 59 16.07 -13.81 -9.48
N ALA A 60 15.73 -14.16 -8.24
CA ALA A 60 16.66 -14.81 -7.32
C ALA A 60 17.04 -16.21 -7.80
N MET A 61 16.09 -17.00 -8.31
CA MET A 61 16.36 -18.31 -8.91
C MET A 61 17.23 -18.24 -10.16
N ALA A 62 17.16 -17.13 -10.90
CA ALA A 62 18.00 -16.87 -12.06
C ALA A 62 19.37 -16.25 -11.70
N GLU A 63 19.73 -16.19 -10.42
CA GLU A 63 20.95 -15.55 -9.92
C GLU A 63 21.16 -14.12 -10.47
N ALA A 64 20.06 -13.40 -10.69
CA ALA A 64 20.12 -12.03 -11.21
C ALA A 64 20.83 -11.10 -10.22
N ALA A 65 21.37 -10.00 -10.74
CA ALA A 65 22.04 -9.01 -9.90
C ALA A 65 21.10 -8.52 -8.78
N HIS A 66 21.63 -8.46 -7.55
CA HIS A 66 20.91 -8.02 -6.34
C HIS A 66 20.14 -6.70 -6.53
N PHE A 67 20.65 -5.81 -7.39
CA PHE A 67 19.97 -4.58 -7.78
C PHE A 67 18.55 -4.82 -8.33
N TRP A 68 18.37 -5.78 -9.24
CA TRP A 68 17.07 -6.07 -9.85
C TRP A 68 16.12 -6.77 -8.89
N ILE A 69 16.65 -7.66 -8.05
CA ILE A 69 15.88 -8.35 -7.02
C ILE A 69 15.32 -7.33 -6.01
N ALA A 70 16.16 -6.42 -5.52
CA ALA A 70 15.75 -5.42 -4.54
C ALA A 70 14.72 -4.43 -5.10
N ASN A 71 14.93 -3.93 -6.33
CA ASN A 71 13.99 -2.99 -6.95
C ASN A 71 12.66 -3.66 -7.31
N SER A 72 12.66 -4.91 -7.78
CA SER A 72 11.41 -5.63 -8.09
C SER A 72 10.61 -5.94 -6.82
N LEU A 73 11.28 -6.30 -5.72
CA LEU A 73 10.62 -6.49 -4.42
C LEU A 73 10.04 -5.17 -3.88
N TYR A 74 10.79 -4.07 -3.99
CA TYR A 74 10.29 -2.75 -3.62
C TYR A 74 9.08 -2.34 -4.47
N LEU A 75 9.11 -2.61 -5.78
CA LEU A 75 7.99 -2.37 -6.68
C LEU A 75 6.75 -3.18 -6.27
N ALA A 76 6.92 -4.46 -5.93
CA ALA A 76 5.83 -5.31 -5.45
C ALA A 76 5.14 -4.71 -4.20
N PHE A 77 5.94 -4.23 -3.25
CA PHE A 77 5.44 -3.56 -2.04
C PHE A 77 4.67 -2.27 -2.37
N VAL A 78 5.20 -1.43 -3.27
CA VAL A 78 4.53 -0.20 -3.71
C VAL A 78 3.20 -0.53 -4.39
N LEU A 79 3.16 -1.50 -5.30
CA LEU A 79 1.93 -1.92 -5.98
C LEU A 79 0.87 -2.42 -5.00
N ALA A 80 1.26 -3.23 -4.02
CA ALA A 80 0.38 -3.73 -2.98
C ALA A 80 -0.21 -2.58 -2.13
N SER A 81 0.62 -1.63 -1.74
CA SER A 81 0.23 -0.45 -0.94
C SER A 81 -0.75 0.44 -1.71
N VAL A 82 -0.47 0.69 -2.99
CA VAL A 82 -1.35 1.46 -3.88
C VAL A 82 -2.67 0.74 -4.08
N ALA A 83 -2.66 -0.57 -4.34
CA ALA A 83 -3.89 -1.34 -4.52
C ALA A 83 -4.76 -1.37 -3.26
N SER A 84 -4.16 -1.54 -2.07
CA SER A 84 -4.86 -1.44 -0.78
C SER A 84 -5.50 -0.07 -0.61
N SER A 85 -4.77 1.01 -0.92
CA SER A 85 -5.26 2.39 -0.81
C SER A 85 -6.41 2.68 -1.78
N ILE A 86 -6.28 2.27 -3.05
CA ILE A 86 -7.33 2.41 -4.06
C ILE A 86 -8.60 1.68 -3.60
N LYS A 87 -8.46 0.45 -3.09
CA LYS A 87 -9.60 -0.32 -2.60
C LYS A 87 -10.30 0.37 -1.43
N LYS A 88 -9.56 0.91 -0.46
CA LYS A 88 -10.14 1.68 0.65
C LYS A 88 -10.94 2.87 0.11
N ILE A 89 -10.35 3.67 -0.81
CA ILE A 89 -11.01 4.84 -1.41
C ILE A 89 -12.29 4.44 -2.19
N VAL A 90 -12.24 3.37 -2.97
CA VAL A 90 -13.41 2.88 -3.73
C VAL A 90 -14.50 2.38 -2.80
N SER A 91 -14.17 1.66 -1.73
CA SER A 91 -15.16 1.19 -0.75
C SER A 91 -15.83 2.37 -0.02
N TYR A 92 -15.06 3.38 0.39
CA TYR A 92 -15.62 4.61 0.96
C TYR A 92 -16.62 5.28 0.01
N ARG A 93 -16.25 5.43 -1.26
CA ARG A 93 -17.12 6.03 -2.29
C ARG A 93 -18.38 5.22 -2.60
N ARG A 94 -18.31 3.89 -2.48
CA ARG A 94 -19.42 3.00 -2.83
C ARG A 94 -20.39 2.72 -1.68
N GLY A 95 -20.19 3.28 -0.50
CA GLY A 95 -21.13 3.08 0.61
C GLY A 95 -21.04 1.69 1.25
N ILE A 96 -20.06 0.87 0.86
CA ILE A 96 -19.80 -0.47 1.44
C ILE A 96 -19.08 -0.30 2.79
#